data_AF-A0A9Q0LPL2-F1
#
_entry.id   AF-A0A9Q0LPL2-F1
#
_cell.length_a   1.000
_cell.length_b   1.000
_cell.length_c   1.000
_cell.angle_alpha   90.00
_cell.angle_beta   90.00
_cell.angle_gamma   90.00
#
_symmetry.space_group_name_H-M   'P 1'
#
loop_
_entity.id
_entity.type
_entity.pdbx_description
1 polymer ?
#
loop_
_entity_poly.entity_id
_entity_poly.type
_entity_poly.pdbx_seq_one_letter_code
_entity_poly.pdbx_strand_id
1 'polypeptide(L)'
;MSFSRFWDSESFILNFTNETTDKIKKIQHLMNTTSVIENEYSKKLKKILNNTENKQIAETTGPISKCWSALLLESKSTHESINEKNTKIKEHLKKMTDILGFEEKSKHIFDQIKTEKQIFDTTKKDYEKIKDEYFKKSEELEKYELELLKATDPKDKSKLESKLVNIQKDQKELEERFKDFHSLLFTRQEGFNVKISGLFDNLEQLENQKLLDTKNLLTIYLTDQESYAKELKEKTDKIREEFSFSEESINEYITTTFKVGEFPSPPKKQYYEQKFNHNTGIPEKDPKLQIGKTETQVVQTQNITQKTNSPTQNPINQTTQSPQVKAKVLFDYDQPNEGELGINFHLGQLINNYFTK
;
A
#
# COMPACT_ATOMS: atom_id res chain seq x y z
N MET A 1 -30.50 -21.38 -2.12
CA MET A 1 -31.39 -20.48 -1.33
C MET A 1 -32.74 -20.39 -2.03
N SER A 2 -33.85 -20.10 -1.34
CA SER A 2 -35.15 -19.93 -2.01
C SER A 2 -35.22 -18.59 -2.74
N PHE A 3 -35.72 -18.61 -3.98
CA PHE A 3 -35.84 -17.43 -4.86
C PHE A 3 -36.50 -16.23 -4.15
N SER A 4 -37.50 -16.47 -3.29
CA SER A 4 -38.23 -15.43 -2.54
C SER A 4 -37.35 -14.54 -1.65
N ARG A 5 -36.28 -15.06 -1.04
CA ARG A 5 -35.44 -14.27 -0.12
C ARG A 5 -34.63 -13.18 -0.81
N PHE A 6 -34.41 -13.30 -2.12
CA PHE A 6 -33.63 -12.33 -2.90
C PHE A 6 -34.41 -11.03 -3.13
N TRP A 7 -35.73 -11.12 -3.34
CA TRP A 7 -36.62 -9.97 -3.62
C TRP A 7 -36.89 -9.08 -2.41
N ASP A 8 -36.94 -9.67 -1.21
CA ASP A 8 -37.09 -8.92 0.05
C ASP A 8 -35.78 -8.27 0.52
N SER A 9 -34.65 -8.54 -0.16
CA SER A 9 -33.31 -8.13 0.29
C SER A 9 -32.55 -7.25 -0.72
N GLU A 10 -33.18 -6.16 -1.16
CA GLU A 10 -32.46 -4.99 -1.75
C GLU A 10 -31.24 -4.60 -0.90
N SER A 11 -31.35 -4.76 0.43
CA SER A 11 -30.24 -4.59 1.38
C SER A 11 -29.08 -5.56 1.18
N PHE A 12 -29.31 -6.84 0.88
CA PHE A 12 -28.24 -7.84 0.76
C PHE A 12 -27.29 -7.52 -0.40
N ILE A 13 -27.86 -7.25 -1.57
CA ILE A 13 -27.10 -7.09 -2.82
C ILE A 13 -26.38 -5.74 -2.82
N LEU A 14 -27.05 -4.67 -2.34
CA LEU A 14 -26.42 -3.37 -2.14
C LEU A 14 -25.29 -3.45 -1.11
N ASN A 15 -25.49 -4.15 0.01
CA ASN A 15 -24.44 -4.37 1.01
C ASN A 15 -23.26 -5.16 0.43
N PHE A 16 -23.51 -6.19 -0.40
CA PHE A 16 -22.45 -6.97 -1.03
C PHE A 16 -21.60 -6.13 -1.99
N THR A 17 -22.23 -5.39 -2.90
CA THR A 17 -21.51 -4.49 -3.83
C THR A 17 -20.72 -3.41 -3.06
N ASN A 18 -21.28 -2.86 -1.99
CA ASN A 18 -20.60 -1.89 -1.13
C ASN A 18 -19.40 -2.55 -0.41
N GLU A 19 -19.56 -3.74 0.16
CA GLU A 19 -18.49 -4.46 0.87
C GLU A 19 -17.30 -4.80 -0.05
N THR A 20 -17.56 -5.27 -1.28
CA THR A 20 -16.48 -5.47 -2.27
C THR A 20 -15.79 -4.15 -2.60
N THR A 21 -16.56 -3.07 -2.78
CA THR A 21 -16.01 -1.75 -3.10
C THR A 21 -15.13 -1.22 -1.98
N ASP A 22 -15.52 -1.39 -0.71
CA ASP A 22 -14.71 -1.03 0.45
C ASP A 22 -13.44 -1.86 0.58
N LYS A 23 -13.48 -3.16 0.24
CA LYS A 23 -12.28 -4.01 0.16
C LYS A 23 -11.31 -3.51 -0.92
N ILE A 24 -11.82 -3.16 -2.10
CA ILE A 24 -11.02 -2.58 -3.20
C ILE A 24 -10.42 -1.23 -2.78
N LYS A 25 -11.19 -0.33 -2.15
CA LYS A 25 -10.70 0.95 -1.58
C LYS A 25 -9.59 0.73 -0.54
N LYS A 26 -9.69 -0.28 0.32
CA LYS A 26 -8.63 -0.65 1.28
C LYS A 26 -7.34 -1.14 0.60
N ILE A 27 -7.46 -1.94 -0.47
CA ILE A 27 -6.30 -2.39 -1.26
C ILE A 27 -5.64 -1.20 -1.98
N GLN A 28 -6.43 -0.31 -2.58
CA GLN A 28 -5.94 0.92 -3.21
C GLN A 28 -5.19 1.80 -2.19
N HIS A 29 -5.74 1.97 -0.98
CA HIS A 29 -5.08 2.70 0.11
C HIS A 29 -3.74 2.07 0.54
N LEU A 30 -3.66 0.73 0.60
CA LEU A 30 -2.42 0.01 0.87
C LEU A 30 -1.37 0.29 -0.22
N MET A 31 -1.72 0.14 -1.49
CA MET A 31 -0.81 0.42 -2.62
C MET A 31 -0.30 1.87 -2.61
N ASN A 32 -1.18 2.84 -2.31
CA ASN A 32 -0.81 4.25 -2.20
C ASN A 32 0.15 4.50 -1.03
N THR A 33 -0.09 3.86 0.11
CA THR A 33 0.80 3.92 1.29
C THR A 33 2.18 3.35 0.96
N THR A 34 2.25 2.21 0.26
CA THR A 34 3.52 1.65 -0.25
C THR A 34 4.25 2.64 -1.13
N SER A 35 3.59 3.29 -2.10
CA SER A 35 4.26 4.28 -2.97
C SER A 35 4.79 5.49 -2.19
N VAL A 36 4.07 5.96 -1.17
CA VAL A 36 4.55 7.06 -0.31
C VAL A 36 5.81 6.63 0.45
N ILE A 37 5.83 5.43 1.04
CA ILE A 37 6.98 4.88 1.77
C ILE A 37 8.21 4.74 0.85
N GLU A 38 8.03 4.11 -0.31
CA GLU A 38 9.10 3.87 -1.28
C GLU A 38 9.66 5.19 -1.84
N ASN A 39 8.80 6.20 -2.09
CA ASN A 39 9.22 7.52 -2.52
C ASN A 39 10.03 8.27 -1.44
N GLU A 40 9.64 8.18 -0.16
CA GLU A 40 10.44 8.74 0.94
C GLU A 40 11.76 8.00 1.17
N TYR A 41 11.79 6.68 0.98
CA TYR A 41 13.03 5.89 1.01
C TYR A 41 13.96 6.30 -0.13
N SER A 42 13.45 6.40 -1.36
CA SER A 42 14.16 6.88 -2.54
C SER A 42 14.81 8.26 -2.33
N LYS A 43 14.08 9.23 -1.77
CA LYS A 43 14.60 10.57 -1.44
C LYS A 43 15.74 10.51 -0.42
N LYS A 44 15.61 9.69 0.63
CA LYS A 44 16.65 9.52 1.67
C LYS A 44 17.91 8.88 1.08
N LEU A 45 17.75 7.83 0.28
CA LEU A 45 18.86 7.17 -0.42
C LEU A 45 19.60 8.14 -1.35
N LYS A 46 18.88 8.92 -2.15
CA LYS A 46 19.47 9.97 -3.00
C LYS A 46 20.24 11.02 -2.21
N LYS A 47 19.73 11.44 -1.05
CA LYS A 47 20.44 12.38 -0.16
C LYS A 47 21.74 11.78 0.39
N ILE A 48 21.75 10.49 0.72
CA ILE A 48 22.96 9.77 1.17
C ILE A 48 23.97 9.69 0.02
N LEU A 49 23.55 9.23 -1.17
CA LEU A 49 24.40 9.13 -2.35
C LEU A 49 25.09 10.47 -2.66
N ASN A 50 24.32 11.55 -2.79
CA ASN A 50 24.87 12.89 -3.05
C ASN A 50 25.88 13.34 -1.97
N ASN A 51 25.65 13.02 -0.70
CA ASN A 51 26.58 13.39 0.38
C ASN A 51 27.88 12.58 0.34
N THR A 52 27.81 11.32 -0.11
CA THR A 52 28.96 10.42 -0.18
C THR A 52 29.80 10.68 -1.42
N GLU A 53 29.19 10.99 -2.57
CA GLU A 53 29.93 11.36 -3.79
C GLU A 53 30.74 12.65 -3.61
N ASN A 54 30.17 13.65 -2.93
CA ASN A 54 30.86 14.91 -2.65
C ASN A 54 31.97 14.78 -1.59
N LYS A 55 31.96 13.71 -0.79
CA LYS A 55 33.05 13.38 0.14
C LYS A 55 33.99 12.38 -0.53
N GLN A 56 34.77 12.92 -1.46
CA GLN A 56 35.79 12.20 -2.20
C GLN A 56 36.64 11.31 -1.26
N ILE A 57 36.50 9.99 -1.42
CA ILE A 57 37.45 9.00 -0.93
C ILE A 57 38.60 8.95 -1.94
N ALA A 58 39.24 10.11 -2.15
CA ALA A 58 40.26 10.34 -3.17
C ALA A 58 41.62 9.70 -2.84
N GLU A 59 41.75 9.11 -1.64
CA GLU A 59 43.03 8.65 -1.08
C GLU A 59 43.07 7.15 -0.78
N THR A 60 41.97 6.41 -0.86
CA THR A 60 42.03 4.94 -0.70
C THR A 60 42.29 4.26 -2.05
N THR A 61 43.51 3.75 -2.21
CA THR A 61 43.85 2.75 -3.22
C THR A 61 43.64 1.34 -2.65
N GLY A 62 43.39 0.36 -3.53
CA GLY A 62 43.32 -1.05 -3.15
C GLY A 62 41.90 -1.58 -2.79
N PRO A 63 41.82 -2.75 -2.14
CA PRO A 63 40.61 -3.57 -2.09
C PRO A 63 39.39 -2.88 -1.43
N ILE A 64 39.62 -2.12 -0.36
CA ILE A 64 38.57 -1.37 0.36
C ILE A 64 37.89 -0.34 -0.55
N SER A 65 38.65 0.27 -1.48
CA SER A 65 38.14 1.23 -2.46
C SER A 65 37.21 0.57 -3.49
N LYS A 66 37.52 -0.67 -3.89
CA LYS A 66 36.67 -1.49 -4.78
C LYS A 66 35.33 -1.81 -4.10
N CYS A 67 35.37 -2.28 -2.85
CA CYS A 67 34.19 -2.49 -2.01
C CYS A 67 33.30 -1.25 -1.88
N TRP A 68 33.91 -0.09 -1.59
CA TRP A 68 33.17 1.15 -1.45
C TRP A 68 32.52 1.59 -2.78
N SER A 69 33.25 1.42 -3.88
CA SER A 69 32.74 1.70 -5.23
C SER A 69 31.58 0.79 -5.61
N ALA A 70 31.66 -0.50 -5.29
CA ALA A 70 30.57 -1.47 -5.49
C ALA A 70 29.34 -1.12 -4.65
N LEU A 71 29.51 -0.79 -3.37
CA LEU A 71 28.42 -0.34 -2.49
C LEU A 71 27.74 0.92 -3.05
N LEU A 72 28.49 1.90 -3.54
CA LEU A 72 27.95 3.11 -4.17
C LEU A 72 27.20 2.80 -5.49
N LEU A 73 27.78 1.94 -6.34
CA LEU A 73 27.18 1.56 -7.62
C LEU A 73 25.85 0.84 -7.43
N GLU A 74 25.81 -0.19 -6.59
CA GLU A 74 24.58 -0.95 -6.33
C GLU A 74 23.57 -0.10 -5.54
N SER A 75 24.00 0.81 -4.66
CA SER A 75 23.09 1.78 -4.03
C SER A 75 22.43 2.74 -5.02
N LYS A 76 23.14 3.17 -6.08
CA LYS A 76 22.52 3.94 -7.19
C LYS A 76 21.53 3.08 -7.96
N SER A 77 21.91 1.85 -8.29
CA SER A 77 21.02 0.93 -9.01
C SER A 77 19.76 0.61 -8.20
N THR A 78 19.86 0.47 -6.88
CA THR A 78 18.69 0.35 -5.98
C THR A 78 17.82 1.62 -6.02
N HIS A 79 18.39 2.83 -6.04
CA HIS A 79 17.62 4.07 -6.19
C HIS A 79 16.80 4.09 -7.49
N GLU A 80 17.37 3.62 -8.59
CA GLU A 80 16.68 3.50 -9.89
C GLU A 80 15.51 2.49 -9.81
N SER A 81 15.73 1.29 -9.27
CA SER A 81 14.68 0.27 -9.11
C SER A 81 13.53 0.74 -8.22
N ILE A 82 13.79 1.50 -7.14
CA ILE A 82 12.73 2.08 -6.30
C ILE A 82 11.88 3.07 -7.10
N ASN A 83 12.48 3.83 -8.01
CA ASN A 83 11.76 4.79 -8.86
C ASN A 83 10.93 4.08 -9.94
N GLU A 84 11.46 3.00 -10.54
CA GLU A 84 10.71 2.15 -11.47
C GLU A 84 9.53 1.47 -10.75
N LYS A 85 9.77 0.84 -9.60
CA LYS A 85 8.74 0.26 -8.72
C LYS A 85 7.64 1.25 -8.41
N ASN A 86 8.00 2.47 -7.98
CA ASN A 86 7.02 3.53 -7.72
C ASN A 86 6.19 3.92 -8.95
N THR A 87 6.78 3.87 -10.13
CA THR A 87 6.08 4.14 -11.39
C THR A 87 5.04 3.05 -11.66
N LYS A 88 5.42 1.77 -11.55
CA LYS A 88 4.50 0.63 -11.65
C LYS A 88 3.38 0.70 -10.62
N ILE A 89 3.68 1.02 -9.35
CA ILE A 89 2.63 1.16 -8.31
C ILE A 89 1.63 2.27 -8.68
N LYS A 90 2.07 3.40 -9.26
CA LYS A 90 1.16 4.46 -9.72
C LYS A 90 0.30 4.03 -10.90
N GLU A 91 0.84 3.24 -11.83
CA GLU A 91 0.04 2.65 -12.93
C GLU A 91 -1.01 1.67 -12.39
N HIS A 92 -0.64 0.85 -11.39
CA HIS A 92 -1.58 -0.06 -10.73
C HIS A 92 -2.67 0.70 -9.97
N LEU A 93 -2.32 1.79 -9.28
CA LEU A 93 -3.29 2.68 -8.62
C LEU A 93 -4.26 3.32 -9.60
N LYS A 94 -3.80 3.70 -10.80
CA LYS A 94 -4.67 4.20 -11.87
C LYS A 94 -5.68 3.13 -12.30
N LYS A 95 -5.20 1.93 -12.64
CA LYS A 95 -6.07 0.79 -13.01
C LYS A 95 -7.06 0.44 -11.89
N MET A 96 -6.64 0.51 -10.64
CA MET A 96 -7.52 0.28 -9.48
C MET A 96 -8.61 1.35 -9.34
N THR A 97 -8.32 2.59 -9.76
CA THR A 97 -9.30 3.68 -9.81
C THR A 97 -10.31 3.43 -10.95
N ASP A 98 -9.85 2.96 -12.09
CA ASP A 98 -10.73 2.57 -13.22
C ASP A 98 -11.68 1.43 -12.82
N ILE A 99 -11.20 0.46 -12.02
CA ILE A 99 -12.01 -0.63 -11.41
C ILE A 99 -13.03 -0.11 -10.39
N LEU A 100 -12.74 0.99 -9.68
CA LEU A 100 -13.72 1.64 -8.80
C LEU A 100 -14.80 2.41 -9.57
N GLY A 101 -14.54 2.80 -10.83
CA GLY A 101 -15.56 3.39 -11.72
C GLY A 101 -16.76 2.49 -12.02
N PHE A 102 -16.70 1.20 -11.68
CA PHE A 102 -17.86 0.30 -11.70
C PHE A 102 -18.92 0.64 -10.63
N GLU A 103 -18.57 1.36 -9.55
CA GLU A 103 -19.48 1.77 -8.47
C GLU A 103 -20.66 2.61 -8.98
N GLU A 104 -20.41 3.56 -9.90
CA GLU A 104 -21.47 4.39 -10.52
C GLU A 104 -22.42 3.56 -11.39
N LYS A 105 -21.89 2.57 -12.12
CA LYS A 105 -22.69 1.66 -12.96
C LYS A 105 -23.58 0.76 -12.12
N SER A 106 -23.06 0.17 -11.04
CA SER A 106 -23.87 -0.59 -10.08
C SER A 106 -24.98 0.27 -9.47
N LYS A 107 -24.67 1.50 -9.05
CA LYS A 107 -25.66 2.44 -8.51
C LYS A 107 -26.78 2.73 -9.51
N HIS A 108 -26.47 2.95 -10.78
CA HIS A 108 -27.48 3.15 -11.82
C HIS A 108 -28.43 1.96 -11.96
N ILE A 109 -27.92 0.72 -11.88
CA ILE A 109 -28.75 -0.49 -11.90
C ILE A 109 -29.66 -0.56 -10.66
N PHE A 110 -29.16 -0.22 -9.45
CA PHE A 110 -29.99 -0.16 -8.24
C PHE A 110 -31.11 0.89 -8.36
N ASP A 111 -30.84 2.07 -8.92
CA ASP A 111 -31.86 3.10 -9.14
C ASP A 111 -32.96 2.63 -10.13
N GLN A 112 -32.59 1.83 -11.15
CA GLN A 112 -33.55 1.19 -12.06
C GLN A 112 -34.40 0.12 -11.35
N ILE A 113 -33.79 -0.78 -10.57
CA ILE A 113 -34.49 -1.81 -9.76
C ILE A 113 -35.53 -1.16 -8.85
N LYS A 114 -35.13 -0.12 -8.12
CA LYS A 114 -36.00 0.64 -7.22
C LYS A 114 -37.17 1.30 -7.95
N THR A 115 -36.95 1.81 -9.16
CA THR A 115 -37.98 2.45 -9.98
C THR A 115 -39.02 1.44 -10.45
N GLU A 116 -38.60 0.29 -11.00
CA GLU A 116 -39.51 -0.77 -11.43
C GLU A 116 -40.28 -1.38 -10.24
N LYS A 117 -39.64 -1.51 -9.07
CA LYS A 117 -40.30 -1.95 -7.82
C LYS A 117 -41.40 -0.98 -7.39
N GLN A 118 -41.14 0.33 -7.40
CA GLN A 118 -42.15 1.34 -7.09
C GLN A 118 -43.37 1.30 -8.04
N ILE A 119 -43.14 1.05 -9.34
CA ILE A 119 -44.20 0.88 -10.34
C ILE A 119 -45.04 -0.37 -10.04
N PHE A 120 -44.40 -1.49 -9.72
CA PHE A 120 -45.07 -2.73 -9.37
C PHE A 120 -45.88 -2.62 -8.06
N ASP A 121 -45.28 -2.07 -7.00
CA ASP A 121 -45.94 -1.88 -5.70
C ASP A 121 -47.14 -0.94 -5.79
N THR A 122 -47.07 0.10 -6.64
CA THR A 122 -48.22 0.99 -6.91
C THR A 122 -49.35 0.22 -7.61
N THR A 123 -49.02 -0.55 -8.65
CA THR A 123 -50.01 -1.37 -9.38
C THR A 123 -50.67 -2.40 -8.46
N LYS A 124 -49.89 -3.06 -7.62
CA LYS A 124 -50.37 -4.03 -6.61
C LYS A 124 -51.28 -3.37 -5.58
N LYS A 125 -50.95 -2.16 -5.11
CA LYS A 125 -51.77 -1.39 -4.17
C LYS A 125 -53.11 -0.99 -4.77
N ASP A 126 -53.15 -0.63 -6.05
CA ASP A 126 -54.41 -0.27 -6.72
C ASP A 126 -55.27 -1.50 -7.03
N TYR A 127 -54.66 -2.65 -7.36
CA TYR A 127 -55.37 -3.93 -7.44
C TYR A 127 -56.03 -4.32 -6.11
N GLU A 128 -55.31 -4.23 -4.99
CA GLU A 128 -55.86 -4.59 -3.67
C GLU A 128 -57.05 -3.67 -3.28
N LYS A 129 -57.04 -2.38 -3.64
CA LYS A 129 -58.23 -1.51 -3.46
C LYS A 129 -59.44 -2.00 -4.24
N ILE A 130 -59.27 -2.30 -5.53
CA ILE A 130 -60.37 -2.73 -6.41
C ILE A 130 -60.91 -4.10 -5.98
N LYS A 131 -60.03 -4.98 -5.53
CA LYS A 131 -60.37 -6.27 -4.91
C LYS A 131 -61.21 -6.07 -3.63
N ASP A 132 -60.80 -5.17 -2.74
CA ASP A 132 -61.55 -4.83 -1.52
C ASP A 132 -62.92 -4.18 -1.83
N GLU A 133 -62.99 -3.31 -2.84
CA GLU A 133 -64.24 -2.71 -3.33
C GLU A 133 -65.20 -3.77 -3.89
N TYR A 134 -64.69 -4.69 -4.72
CA TYR A 134 -65.45 -5.79 -5.29
C TYR A 134 -66.02 -6.73 -4.21
N PHE A 135 -65.20 -7.17 -3.25
CA PHE A 135 -65.67 -8.07 -2.18
C PHE A 135 -66.73 -7.40 -1.30
N LYS A 136 -66.53 -6.14 -0.89
CA LYS A 136 -67.54 -5.38 -0.12
C LYS A 136 -68.86 -5.24 -0.88
N LYS A 137 -68.82 -5.05 -2.21
CA LYS A 137 -70.04 -4.93 -3.02
C LYS A 137 -70.76 -6.28 -3.17
N SER A 138 -70.00 -7.38 -3.26
CA SER A 138 -70.57 -8.74 -3.26
C SER A 138 -71.23 -9.10 -1.92
N GLU A 139 -70.64 -8.71 -0.79
CA GLU A 139 -71.26 -8.85 0.54
C GLU A 139 -72.55 -7.98 0.66
N GLU A 140 -72.56 -6.79 0.07
CA GLU A 140 -73.77 -5.94 0.01
C GLU A 140 -74.88 -6.61 -0.83
N LEU A 141 -74.57 -7.19 -2.00
CA LEU A 141 -75.56 -7.89 -2.82
C LEU A 141 -76.17 -9.08 -2.08
N GLU A 142 -75.34 -9.98 -1.55
CA GLU A 142 -75.80 -11.19 -0.84
C GLU A 142 -76.74 -10.83 0.32
N LYS A 143 -76.43 -9.74 1.04
CA LYS A 143 -77.31 -9.21 2.09
C LYS A 143 -78.66 -8.73 1.55
N TYR A 144 -78.70 -7.97 0.44
CA TYR A 144 -79.95 -7.48 -0.13
C TYR A 144 -80.81 -8.60 -0.76
N GLU A 145 -80.19 -9.62 -1.37
CA GLU A 145 -80.90 -10.82 -1.86
C GLU A 145 -81.59 -11.56 -0.70
N LEU A 146 -80.90 -11.66 0.44
CA LEU A 146 -81.39 -12.34 1.63
C LEU A 146 -82.43 -11.51 2.42
N GLU A 147 -82.39 -10.17 2.33
CA GLU A 147 -83.47 -9.29 2.80
C GLU A 147 -84.71 -9.38 1.90
N LEU A 148 -84.54 -9.44 0.57
CA LEU A 148 -85.64 -9.59 -0.39
C LEU A 148 -86.40 -10.91 -0.23
N LEU A 149 -85.68 -12.01 0.08
CA LEU A 149 -86.26 -13.32 0.41
C LEU A 149 -87.11 -13.31 1.70
N LYS A 150 -86.83 -12.39 2.63
CA LYS A 150 -87.55 -12.25 3.91
C LYS A 150 -88.70 -11.23 3.85
N ALA A 151 -88.78 -10.42 2.80
CA ALA A 151 -89.79 -9.37 2.67
C ALA A 151 -91.19 -9.94 2.42
N THR A 152 -92.13 -9.60 3.30
CA THR A 152 -93.54 -10.03 3.25
C THR A 152 -94.50 -8.94 2.77
N ASP A 153 -94.17 -7.65 2.89
CA ASP A 153 -94.97 -6.56 2.34
C ASP A 153 -94.63 -6.32 0.85
N PRO A 154 -95.62 -6.35 -0.07
CA PRO A 154 -95.41 -6.07 -1.49
C PRO A 154 -94.76 -4.71 -1.82
N LYS A 155 -95.00 -3.65 -1.02
CA LYS A 155 -94.40 -2.32 -1.24
C LYS A 155 -92.91 -2.31 -0.90
N ASP A 156 -92.52 -2.95 0.19
CA ASP A 156 -91.11 -3.03 0.57
C ASP A 156 -90.34 -3.96 -0.36
N LYS A 157 -90.99 -5.04 -0.82
CA LYS A 157 -90.44 -5.94 -1.84
C LYS A 157 -90.11 -5.19 -3.15
N SER A 158 -91.02 -4.38 -3.67
CA SER A 158 -90.79 -3.57 -4.88
C SER A 158 -89.66 -2.53 -4.72
N LYS A 159 -89.49 -1.93 -3.54
CA LYS A 159 -88.35 -1.06 -3.24
C LYS A 159 -87.02 -1.83 -3.17
N LEU A 160 -87.02 -3.02 -2.58
CA LEU A 160 -85.84 -3.89 -2.49
C LEU A 160 -85.42 -4.38 -3.88
N GLU A 161 -86.36 -4.82 -4.72
CA GLU A 161 -86.12 -5.19 -6.13
C GLU A 161 -85.47 -4.02 -6.91
N SER A 162 -85.99 -2.81 -6.75
CA SER A 162 -85.43 -1.60 -7.40
C SER A 162 -84.00 -1.28 -6.96
N LYS A 163 -83.66 -1.52 -5.68
CA LYS A 163 -82.29 -1.38 -5.17
C LYS A 163 -81.38 -2.52 -5.65
N LEU A 164 -81.89 -3.74 -5.69
CA LEU A 164 -81.16 -4.94 -6.09
C LEU A 164 -80.62 -4.79 -7.52
N VAL A 165 -81.46 -4.31 -8.45
CA VAL A 165 -81.06 -4.07 -9.85
C VAL A 165 -79.88 -3.09 -9.95
N ASN A 166 -79.87 -2.02 -9.14
CA ASN A 166 -78.76 -1.07 -9.12
C ASN A 166 -77.48 -1.72 -8.54
N ILE A 167 -77.59 -2.46 -7.43
CA ILE A 167 -76.43 -3.12 -6.80
C ILE A 167 -75.85 -4.21 -7.71
N GLN A 168 -76.69 -4.99 -8.39
CA GLN A 168 -76.27 -5.98 -9.39
C GLN A 168 -75.55 -5.32 -10.58
N LYS A 169 -76.00 -4.14 -11.02
CA LYS A 169 -75.31 -3.35 -12.06
C LYS A 169 -73.94 -2.87 -11.57
N ASP A 170 -73.88 -2.23 -10.41
CA ASP A 170 -72.63 -1.74 -9.79
C ASP A 170 -71.62 -2.88 -9.59
N GLN A 171 -72.08 -4.04 -9.11
CA GLN A 171 -71.23 -5.22 -8.89
C GLN A 171 -70.69 -5.77 -10.21
N LYS A 172 -71.49 -5.81 -11.27
CA LYS A 172 -71.02 -6.26 -12.58
C LYS A 172 -69.96 -5.32 -13.17
N GLU A 173 -70.16 -4.00 -13.06
CA GLU A 173 -69.16 -3.00 -13.47
C GLU A 173 -67.85 -3.13 -12.64
N LEU A 174 -67.95 -3.45 -11.33
CA LEU A 174 -66.80 -3.76 -10.48
C LEU A 174 -66.14 -5.10 -10.82
N GLU A 175 -66.89 -6.13 -11.20
CA GLU A 175 -66.38 -7.44 -11.60
C GLU A 175 -65.57 -7.35 -12.90
N GLU A 176 -66.06 -6.60 -13.89
CA GLU A 176 -65.33 -6.31 -15.13
C GLU A 176 -64.03 -5.53 -14.82
N ARG A 177 -64.11 -4.45 -14.03
CA ARG A 177 -62.92 -3.70 -13.59
C ARG A 177 -61.93 -4.56 -12.78
N PHE A 178 -62.40 -5.48 -11.95
CA PHE A 178 -61.56 -6.39 -11.18
C PHE A 178 -60.83 -7.39 -12.09
N LYS A 179 -61.52 -7.98 -13.07
CA LYS A 179 -60.91 -8.87 -14.07
C LYS A 179 -59.85 -8.15 -14.91
N ASP A 180 -60.15 -6.93 -15.37
CA ASP A 180 -59.21 -6.10 -16.12
C ASP A 180 -57.95 -5.78 -15.29
N PHE A 181 -58.12 -5.39 -14.02
CA PHE A 181 -56.99 -5.12 -13.13
C PHE A 181 -56.21 -6.38 -12.73
N HIS A 182 -56.88 -7.53 -12.59
CA HIS A 182 -56.22 -8.81 -12.34
C HIS A 182 -55.33 -9.21 -13.52
N SER A 183 -55.85 -9.10 -14.74
CA SER A 183 -55.09 -9.31 -15.98
C SER A 183 -53.91 -8.34 -16.10
N LEU A 184 -54.15 -7.04 -15.85
CA LEU A 184 -53.11 -6.02 -15.86
C LEU A 184 -52.00 -6.30 -14.83
N LEU A 185 -52.37 -6.69 -13.60
CA LEU A 185 -51.39 -7.03 -12.55
C LEU A 185 -50.56 -8.25 -12.96
N PHE A 186 -51.18 -9.28 -13.56
CA PHE A 186 -50.47 -10.47 -14.02
C PHE A 186 -49.45 -10.14 -15.12
N THR A 187 -49.86 -9.43 -16.17
CA THR A 187 -48.95 -8.95 -17.23
C THR A 187 -47.84 -8.04 -16.67
N ARG A 188 -48.16 -7.19 -15.69
CA ARG A 188 -47.16 -6.34 -15.01
C ARG A 188 -46.19 -7.16 -14.16
N GLN A 189 -46.64 -8.24 -13.52
CA GLN A 189 -45.79 -9.14 -12.74
C GLN A 189 -44.81 -9.89 -13.64
N GLU A 190 -45.25 -10.42 -14.79
CA GLU A 190 -44.34 -11.05 -15.76
C GLU A 190 -43.31 -10.05 -16.30
N GLY A 191 -43.75 -8.87 -16.73
CA GLY A 191 -42.85 -7.82 -17.22
C GLY A 191 -41.86 -7.33 -16.15
N PHE A 192 -42.30 -7.20 -14.89
CA PHE A 192 -41.45 -6.87 -13.75
C PHE A 192 -40.40 -7.96 -13.49
N ASN A 193 -40.81 -9.23 -13.44
CA ASN A 193 -39.91 -10.36 -13.23
C ASN A 193 -38.82 -10.42 -14.31
N VAL A 194 -39.19 -10.29 -15.59
CA VAL A 194 -38.24 -10.29 -16.72
C VAL A 194 -37.25 -9.13 -16.63
N LYS A 195 -37.73 -7.91 -16.41
CA LYS A 195 -36.86 -6.73 -16.26
C LYS A 195 -35.89 -6.86 -15.10
N ILE A 196 -36.38 -7.17 -13.90
CA ILE A 196 -35.53 -7.21 -12.70
C ILE A 196 -34.52 -8.37 -12.79
N SER A 197 -34.90 -9.51 -13.38
CA SER A 197 -33.93 -10.59 -13.63
C SER A 197 -32.79 -10.11 -14.53
N GLY A 198 -33.10 -9.45 -15.65
CA GLY A 198 -32.06 -8.86 -16.52
C GLY A 198 -31.23 -7.76 -15.84
N LEU A 199 -31.79 -7.00 -14.91
CA LEU A 199 -31.03 -6.04 -14.10
C LEU A 199 -30.09 -6.74 -13.10
N PHE A 200 -30.51 -7.88 -12.52
CA PHE A 200 -29.63 -8.70 -11.68
C PHE A 200 -28.54 -9.40 -12.48
N ASP A 201 -28.85 -9.95 -13.66
CA ASP A 201 -27.85 -10.55 -14.55
C ASP A 201 -26.76 -9.52 -14.93
N ASN A 202 -27.17 -8.28 -15.25
CA ASN A 202 -26.26 -7.17 -15.51
C ASN A 202 -25.40 -6.82 -14.30
N LEU A 203 -25.98 -6.79 -13.09
CA LEU A 203 -25.24 -6.48 -11.87
C LEU A 203 -24.26 -7.59 -11.48
N GLU A 204 -24.65 -8.86 -11.65
CA GLU A 204 -23.79 -10.02 -11.44
C GLU A 204 -22.61 -10.04 -12.41
N GLN A 205 -22.86 -9.85 -13.72
CA GLN A 205 -21.78 -9.74 -14.72
C GLN A 205 -20.80 -8.62 -14.38
N LEU A 206 -21.33 -7.47 -13.95
CA LEU A 206 -20.55 -6.28 -13.59
C LEU A 206 -19.67 -6.53 -12.35
N GLU A 207 -20.23 -7.12 -11.29
CA GLU A 207 -19.49 -7.43 -10.07
C GLU A 207 -18.46 -8.55 -10.30
N ASN A 208 -18.80 -9.57 -11.09
CA ASN A 208 -17.86 -10.61 -11.52
C ASN A 208 -16.69 -10.04 -12.33
N GLN A 209 -16.95 -9.12 -13.26
CA GLN A 209 -15.90 -8.43 -14.03
C GLN A 209 -14.98 -7.61 -13.12
N LYS A 210 -15.54 -6.82 -12.22
CA LYS A 210 -14.82 -6.02 -11.20
C LYS A 210 -13.94 -6.89 -10.29
N LEU A 211 -14.43 -8.06 -9.86
CA LEU A 211 -13.66 -9.04 -9.08
C LEU A 211 -12.51 -9.65 -9.90
N LEU A 212 -12.77 -10.01 -11.16
CA LEU A 212 -11.76 -10.57 -12.07
C LEU A 212 -10.64 -9.54 -12.37
N ASP A 213 -11.00 -8.30 -12.67
CA ASP A 213 -10.03 -7.23 -12.92
C ASP A 213 -9.21 -6.91 -11.66
N THR A 214 -9.84 -6.90 -10.48
CA THR A 214 -9.15 -6.77 -9.19
C THR A 214 -8.14 -7.90 -8.97
N LYS A 215 -8.54 -9.15 -9.24
CA LYS A 215 -7.67 -10.33 -9.09
C LYS A 215 -6.49 -10.28 -10.07
N ASN A 216 -6.74 -9.92 -11.32
CA ASN A 216 -5.69 -9.81 -12.35
C ASN A 216 -4.69 -8.70 -11.98
N LEU A 217 -5.18 -7.54 -11.55
CA LEU A 217 -4.34 -6.42 -11.11
C LEU A 217 -3.51 -6.77 -9.86
N LEU A 218 -4.12 -7.43 -8.87
CA LEU A 218 -3.41 -7.92 -7.68
C LEU A 218 -2.31 -8.93 -8.03
N THR A 219 -2.58 -9.84 -8.97
CA THR A 219 -1.59 -10.82 -9.44
C THR A 219 -0.37 -10.09 -10.03
N ILE A 220 -0.60 -9.16 -10.96
CA ILE A 220 0.48 -8.38 -11.58
C ILE A 220 1.25 -7.56 -10.54
N TYR A 221 0.54 -6.88 -9.63
CA TYR A 221 1.17 -6.10 -8.55
C TYR A 221 2.07 -6.95 -7.66
N LEU A 222 1.63 -8.16 -7.28
CA LEU A 222 2.41 -9.08 -6.46
C LEU A 222 3.64 -9.61 -7.21
N THR A 223 3.49 -10.00 -8.48
CA THR A 223 4.64 -10.39 -9.33
C THR A 223 5.67 -9.27 -9.45
N ASP A 224 5.24 -8.00 -9.58
CA ASP A 224 6.15 -6.84 -9.56
C ASP A 224 6.86 -6.67 -8.21
N GLN A 225 6.18 -6.92 -7.07
CA GLN A 225 6.83 -6.89 -5.75
C GLN A 225 7.87 -8.01 -5.59
N GLU A 226 7.54 -9.23 -6.02
CA GLU A 226 8.43 -10.40 -5.96
C GLU A 226 9.66 -10.24 -6.86
N SER A 227 9.46 -9.73 -8.08
CA SER A 227 10.54 -9.41 -9.02
C SER A 227 11.51 -8.39 -8.43
N TYR A 228 10.99 -7.29 -7.86
CA TYR A 228 11.79 -6.28 -7.17
C TYR A 228 12.52 -6.83 -5.94
N ALA A 229 11.88 -7.70 -5.14
CA ALA A 229 12.53 -8.33 -3.99
C ALA A 229 13.68 -9.25 -4.40
N LYS A 230 13.53 -9.99 -5.51
CA LYS A 230 14.60 -10.81 -6.11
C LYS A 230 15.75 -9.92 -6.61
N GLU A 231 15.44 -8.84 -7.30
CA GLU A 231 16.43 -7.86 -7.79
C GLU A 231 17.24 -7.26 -6.63
N LEU A 232 16.59 -6.81 -5.55
CA LEU A 232 17.28 -6.32 -4.35
C LEU A 232 18.21 -7.37 -3.72
N LYS A 233 17.79 -8.64 -3.70
CA LYS A 233 18.62 -9.72 -3.19
C LYS A 233 19.87 -9.90 -4.06
N GLU A 234 19.72 -9.96 -5.38
CA GLU A 234 20.84 -10.07 -6.32
C GLU A 234 21.85 -8.91 -6.16
N LYS A 235 21.38 -7.68 -5.96
CA LYS A 235 22.26 -6.52 -5.66
C LYS A 235 22.97 -6.65 -4.32
N THR A 236 22.28 -7.18 -3.30
CA THR A 236 22.88 -7.42 -1.97
C THR A 236 23.94 -8.52 -2.01
N ASP A 237 23.69 -9.60 -2.76
CA ASP A 237 24.61 -10.72 -2.89
C ASP A 237 25.88 -10.31 -3.68
N LYS A 238 25.77 -9.48 -4.74
CA LYS A 238 26.95 -8.86 -5.39
C LYS A 238 27.81 -8.01 -4.46
N ILE A 239 27.18 -7.19 -3.60
CA ILE A 239 27.94 -6.43 -2.59
C ILE A 239 28.65 -7.40 -1.64
N ARG A 240 28.00 -8.49 -1.20
CA ARG A 240 28.62 -9.50 -0.33
C ARG A 240 29.82 -10.19 -1.01
N GLU A 241 29.71 -10.52 -2.30
CA GLU A 241 30.83 -11.08 -3.08
C GLU A 241 32.02 -10.12 -3.12
N GLU A 242 31.80 -8.83 -3.38
CA GLU A 242 32.86 -7.82 -3.37
C GLU A 242 33.51 -7.62 -1.99
N PHE A 243 32.74 -7.78 -0.90
CA PHE A 243 33.24 -7.76 0.49
C PHE A 243 33.94 -9.05 0.94
N SER A 244 33.95 -10.09 0.10
CA SER A 244 34.61 -11.37 0.40
C SER A 244 36.09 -11.33 0.01
N PHE A 245 36.89 -10.56 0.76
CA PHE A 245 38.33 -10.43 0.52
C PHE A 245 39.10 -11.72 0.82
N SER A 246 39.98 -12.13 -0.11
CA SER A 246 41.02 -13.12 0.13
C SER A 246 42.29 -12.48 0.71
N GLU A 247 43.17 -13.26 1.34
CA GLU A 247 44.48 -12.80 1.82
C GLU A 247 45.35 -12.16 0.71
N GLU A 248 45.12 -12.56 -0.55
CA GLU A 248 45.79 -12.05 -1.74
C GLU A 248 45.57 -10.53 -1.90
N SER A 249 44.39 -10.05 -1.55
CA SER A 249 44.03 -8.61 -1.56
C SER A 249 44.88 -7.79 -0.58
N ILE A 250 45.25 -8.38 0.56
CA ILE A 250 46.14 -7.76 1.56
C ILE A 250 47.58 -7.78 1.04
N ASN A 251 48.02 -8.89 0.44
CA ASN A 251 49.35 -9.04 -0.13
C ASN A 251 49.60 -8.10 -1.33
N GLU A 252 48.60 -7.86 -2.18
CA GLU A 252 48.66 -6.87 -3.27
C GLU A 252 48.81 -5.44 -2.72
N TYR A 253 48.06 -5.08 -1.67
CA TYR A 253 48.20 -3.77 -1.02
C TYR A 253 49.59 -3.59 -0.38
N ILE A 254 50.12 -4.63 0.29
CA ILE A 254 51.46 -4.60 0.88
C ILE A 254 52.52 -4.40 -0.20
N THR A 255 52.49 -5.19 -1.28
CA THR A 255 53.51 -5.14 -2.35
C THR A 255 53.47 -3.87 -3.20
N THR A 256 52.29 -3.23 -3.35
CA THR A 256 52.17 -1.97 -4.08
C THR A 256 52.46 -0.73 -3.22
N THR A 257 52.08 -0.74 -1.93
CA THR A 257 52.27 0.39 -1.02
C THR A 257 53.67 0.41 -0.41
N PHE A 258 54.15 -0.75 0.06
CA PHE A 258 55.52 -0.92 0.48
C PHE A 258 56.36 -1.35 -0.71
N LYS A 259 56.91 -0.36 -1.44
CA LYS A 259 58.15 -0.60 -2.18
C LYS A 259 59.18 -1.10 -1.18
N VAL A 260 59.48 -2.40 -1.23
CA VAL A 260 60.55 -3.02 -0.45
C VAL A 260 61.88 -2.51 -1.03
N GLY A 261 62.25 -1.29 -0.63
CA GLY A 261 63.63 -0.85 -0.73
C GLY A 261 64.52 -1.78 0.07
N GLU A 262 65.74 -2.00 -0.39
CA GLU A 262 66.71 -2.84 0.32
C GLU A 262 66.77 -2.43 1.79
N PHE A 263 66.67 -3.41 2.69
CA PHE A 263 66.85 -3.17 4.12
C PHE A 263 68.17 -2.41 4.30
N PRO A 264 68.18 -1.25 4.98
CA PRO A 264 69.40 -0.46 5.09
C PRO A 264 70.48 -1.31 5.74
N SER A 265 71.58 -1.52 5.01
CA SER A 265 72.69 -2.34 5.48
C SER A 265 73.09 -1.89 6.89
N PRO A 266 73.34 -2.81 7.84
CA PRO A 266 73.74 -2.46 9.20
C PRO A 266 74.88 -1.42 9.17
N PRO A 267 74.83 -0.35 9.99
CA PRO A 267 75.85 0.67 10.00
C PRO A 267 77.23 0.03 10.13
N LYS A 268 78.09 0.18 9.10
CA LYS A 268 79.43 -0.40 9.12
C LYS A 268 80.16 0.17 10.34
N LYS A 269 80.61 -0.69 11.25
CA LYS A 269 81.44 -0.27 12.39
C LYS A 269 82.64 0.51 11.85
N GLN A 270 82.70 1.80 12.16
CA GLN A 270 83.91 2.58 11.95
C GLN A 270 84.94 2.12 12.98
N TYR A 271 85.82 1.22 12.56
CA TYR A 271 87.03 0.92 13.31
C TYR A 271 87.94 2.14 13.23
N TYR A 272 88.10 2.85 14.35
CA TYR A 272 89.19 3.79 14.50
C TYR A 272 90.50 3.00 14.57
N GLU A 273 91.31 3.07 13.51
CA GLU A 273 92.71 2.63 13.57
C GLU A 273 93.47 3.53 14.55
N GLN A 274 93.54 3.13 15.82
CA GLN A 274 94.58 3.63 16.72
C GLN A 274 95.93 3.09 16.23
N LYS A 275 96.63 3.89 15.42
CA LYS A 275 98.03 3.67 15.07
C LYS A 275 98.89 3.84 16.32
N PHE A 276 99.04 2.76 17.09
CA PHE A 276 100.03 2.67 18.15
C PHE A 276 101.43 2.72 17.52
N ASN A 277 102.13 3.84 17.72
CA ASN A 277 103.53 3.95 17.34
C ASN A 277 104.39 3.22 18.39
N HIS A 278 104.80 1.99 18.09
CA HIS A 278 105.69 1.19 18.93
C HIS A 278 107.12 1.77 18.94
N ASN A 279 107.35 2.87 19.66
CA ASN A 279 108.68 3.21 20.21
C ASN A 279 108.73 4.33 21.28
N THR A 280 107.65 5.09 21.53
CA THR A 280 107.62 6.09 22.60
C THR A 280 106.26 6.11 23.31
N GLY A 281 106.23 5.64 24.56
CA GLY A 281 105.00 5.47 25.35
C GLY A 281 104.43 6.77 25.93
N ILE A 282 104.14 7.77 25.10
CA ILE A 282 103.45 9.02 25.49
C ILE A 282 102.46 9.40 24.37
N PRO A 283 101.18 9.68 24.66
CA PRO A 283 100.23 10.17 23.65
C PRO A 283 100.52 11.64 23.29
N GLU A 284 100.66 11.92 22.00
CA GLU A 284 100.86 13.26 21.47
C GLU A 284 99.54 14.06 21.51
N LYS A 285 99.60 15.35 21.87
CA LYS A 285 98.43 16.25 21.91
C LYS A 285 98.28 17.03 20.60
N ASP A 286 97.03 17.27 20.23
CA ASP A 286 96.56 17.96 19.02
C ASP A 286 97.23 19.31 18.70
N PRO A 287 97.11 19.74 17.43
CA PRO A 287 96.67 21.10 17.14
C PRO A 287 95.29 21.16 16.44
N LYS A 288 94.46 22.11 16.87
CA LYS A 288 93.09 22.38 16.38
C LYS A 288 93.08 23.23 15.09
N LEU A 289 92.10 22.98 14.23
CA LEU A 289 91.38 23.92 13.33
C LEU A 289 90.17 23.13 12.77
N GLN A 290 88.89 23.43 13.02
CA GLN A 290 88.09 24.61 12.62
C GLN A 290 88.34 24.98 11.13
N ILE A 291 87.36 25.08 10.23
CA ILE A 291 85.93 25.45 10.33
C ILE A 291 85.08 24.63 9.33
N GLY A 292 83.80 24.36 9.66
CA GLY A 292 82.84 23.79 8.70
C GLY A 292 81.46 23.54 9.32
N LYS A 293 80.71 24.60 9.66
CA LYS A 293 79.35 24.49 10.22
C LYS A 293 78.32 24.16 9.12
N THR A 294 77.51 23.12 9.35
CA THR A 294 76.08 23.15 9.01
C THR A 294 75.33 22.50 10.17
N GLU A 295 74.32 23.19 10.71
CA GLU A 295 73.67 22.81 11.96
C GLU A 295 72.58 21.75 11.73
N THR A 296 72.46 20.84 12.70
CA THR A 296 71.34 19.90 12.82
C THR A 296 70.06 20.67 13.16
N GLN A 297 68.94 20.38 12.49
CA GLN A 297 67.62 20.65 13.07
C GLN A 297 66.77 19.39 13.10
N VAL A 298 66.58 18.89 14.32
CA VAL A 298 65.46 18.05 14.70
C VAL A 298 64.22 18.96 14.77
N VAL A 299 63.14 18.58 14.10
CA VAL A 299 61.81 19.14 14.39
C VAL A 299 60.87 18.00 14.72
N GLN A 300 60.53 17.89 16.00
CA GLN A 300 59.33 17.22 16.46
C GLN A 300 58.14 18.16 16.21
N THR A 301 57.05 17.67 15.62
CA THR A 301 55.76 18.36 15.65
C THR A 301 54.86 17.73 16.69
N GLN A 302 54.69 18.42 17.81
CA GLN A 302 53.64 18.14 18.79
C GLN A 302 52.38 18.97 18.53
N ASN A 303 51.26 18.45 19.05
CA ASN A 303 49.98 19.08 19.34
C ASN A 303 49.95 20.62 19.42
N ILE A 304 48.86 21.20 18.91
CA ILE A 304 48.43 22.57 19.25
C ILE A 304 47.06 22.51 19.93
N THR A 305 46.95 23.08 21.13
CA THR A 305 45.68 23.51 21.71
C THR A 305 45.91 24.76 22.56
N GLN A 306 45.35 25.88 22.08
CA GLN A 306 44.93 27.11 22.78
C GLN A 306 45.86 27.80 23.82
N LYS A 307 46.02 29.13 23.66
CA LYS A 307 45.72 30.09 24.75
C LYS A 307 45.49 31.55 24.30
N THR A 308 44.32 32.07 24.70
CA THR A 308 44.01 33.43 25.20
C THR A 308 44.67 34.69 24.61
N ASN A 309 43.82 35.64 24.20
CA ASN A 309 43.87 37.03 24.68
C ASN A 309 42.46 37.67 24.63
N SER A 310 42.16 38.53 25.60
CA SER A 310 40.94 39.38 25.67
C SER A 310 41.28 40.65 26.48
N PRO A 311 40.66 41.80 26.18
CA PRO A 311 39.33 42.14 26.73
C PRO A 311 38.34 42.54 25.59
N THR A 312 37.09 43.01 25.80
CA THR A 312 36.43 43.57 27.00
C THR A 312 34.91 43.29 27.04
N GLN A 313 34.31 43.61 28.19
CA GLN A 313 32.89 43.77 28.52
C GLN A 313 32.09 44.72 27.58
N ASN A 314 30.75 44.70 27.47
CA ASN A 314 29.69 44.15 28.35
C ASN A 314 28.40 43.70 27.56
N PRO A 315 27.39 43.05 28.19
CA PRO A 315 26.43 42.17 27.51
C PRO A 315 24.98 42.70 27.38
N ILE A 316 24.16 42.00 26.58
CA ILE A 316 22.69 41.97 26.72
C ILE A 316 22.19 40.51 26.63
N ASN A 317 21.32 40.14 27.57
CA ASN A 317 20.63 38.84 27.63
C ASN A 317 19.58 38.70 26.51
N GLN A 318 19.31 37.46 26.07
CA GLN A 318 17.97 36.87 26.26
C GLN A 318 17.91 35.37 25.99
N THR A 319 17.37 34.66 26.97
CA THR A 319 16.89 33.28 26.90
C THR A 319 15.62 33.18 26.05
N THR A 320 15.52 32.14 25.23
CA THR A 320 14.21 31.52 24.95
C THR A 320 14.34 30.01 24.86
N GLN A 321 13.47 29.32 25.59
CA GLN A 321 13.40 27.86 25.66
C GLN A 321 12.49 27.33 24.55
N SER A 322 12.76 26.11 24.07
CA SER A 322 11.80 25.32 23.29
C SER A 322 11.54 23.98 23.99
N PRO A 323 10.31 23.43 23.97
CA PRO A 323 9.90 22.44 24.97
C PRO A 323 10.36 21.02 24.65
N GLN A 324 10.74 20.27 25.68
CA GLN A 324 10.83 18.81 25.60
C GLN A 324 9.43 18.19 25.58
N VAL A 325 9.12 17.39 24.57
CA VAL A 325 8.07 16.36 24.67
C VAL A 325 8.75 15.00 24.59
N LYS A 326 8.61 14.21 25.66
CA LYS A 326 9.23 12.89 25.81
C LYS A 326 8.51 11.87 24.91
N ALA A 327 9.17 11.43 23.83
CA ALA A 327 8.87 10.12 23.26
C ALA A 327 9.59 9.06 24.10
N LYS A 328 8.83 8.19 24.76
CA LYS A 328 9.37 7.13 25.62
C LYS A 328 9.95 6.02 24.75
N VAL A 329 11.21 5.65 25.00
CA VAL A 329 11.88 4.54 24.32
C VAL A 329 11.13 3.24 24.59
N LEU A 330 10.91 2.44 23.54
CA LEU A 330 10.43 1.06 23.65
C LEU A 330 10.94 0.24 22.44
N PHE A 331 12.25 0.03 22.42
CA PHE A 331 12.95 -0.92 21.56
C PHE A 331 14.03 -1.60 22.41
N ASP A 332 13.64 -2.64 23.14
CA ASP A 332 14.61 -3.66 23.54
C ASP A 332 14.94 -4.47 22.28
N TYR A 333 16.23 -4.46 21.92
CA TYR A 333 16.78 -5.29 20.85
C TYR A 333 17.29 -6.59 21.48
N ASP A 334 16.43 -7.60 21.59
CA ASP A 334 16.90 -8.98 21.75
C ASP A 334 17.57 -9.43 20.44
N GLN A 335 18.76 -10.02 20.57
CA GLN A 335 19.56 -10.49 19.43
C GLN A 335 18.91 -11.72 18.80
N PRO A 336 18.87 -11.85 17.46
CA PRO A 336 18.48 -13.08 16.82
C PRO A 336 19.62 -14.11 16.92
N ASN A 337 19.31 -15.31 17.41
CA ASN A 337 20.17 -16.47 17.20
C ASN A 337 20.28 -16.79 15.70
N GLU A 338 21.42 -17.36 15.31
CA GLU A 338 21.71 -17.71 13.92
C GLU A 338 20.70 -18.74 13.38
N GLY A 339 20.13 -18.46 12.19
CA GLY A 339 19.33 -19.41 11.43
C GLY A 339 17.83 -19.13 11.33
N GLU A 340 17.44 -17.96 10.77
CA GLU A 340 16.27 -17.80 9.88
C GLU A 340 16.11 -16.32 9.46
N LEU A 341 16.73 -15.91 8.35
CA LEU A 341 16.43 -14.62 7.69
C LEU A 341 15.17 -14.73 6.80
N GLY A 342 14.07 -15.15 7.42
CA GLY A 342 12.74 -15.20 6.81
C GLY A 342 11.97 -13.91 7.06
N ILE A 343 11.93 -13.01 6.07
CA ILE A 343 10.99 -11.87 6.08
C ILE A 343 9.58 -12.45 5.87
N ASN A 344 8.89 -12.74 6.98
CA ASN A 344 7.57 -13.38 6.98
C ASN A 344 6.48 -12.44 6.46
N PHE A 345 6.30 -12.39 5.14
CA PHE A 345 5.17 -11.72 4.50
C PHE A 345 3.86 -12.50 4.71
N HIS A 346 3.18 -12.23 5.82
CA HIS A 346 1.83 -12.71 6.12
C HIS A 346 0.73 -12.04 5.24
N LEU A 347 0.95 -11.94 3.93
CA LEU A 347 -0.10 -11.59 2.95
C LEU A 347 -0.71 -12.82 2.26
N GLY A 348 0.06 -13.91 2.08
CA GLY A 348 -0.41 -15.10 1.37
C GLY A 348 -1.63 -15.78 2.02
N GLN A 349 -1.78 -15.69 3.34
CA GLN A 349 -2.90 -16.29 4.08
C GLN A 349 -4.23 -15.53 3.94
N LEU A 350 -4.22 -14.26 3.52
CA LEU A 350 -5.45 -13.48 3.30
C LEU A 350 -6.14 -13.84 1.98
N ILE A 351 -5.36 -14.18 0.94
CA ILE A 351 -5.88 -14.52 -0.38
C ILE A 351 -6.40 -15.97 -0.41
N ASN A 352 -5.69 -16.90 0.24
CA ASN A 352 -6.04 -18.32 0.24
C ASN A 352 -7.30 -18.68 1.06
N ASN A 353 -7.87 -17.76 1.84
CA ASN A 353 -9.09 -17.97 2.61
C ASN A 353 -10.37 -17.41 1.93
N TYR A 354 -10.23 -16.69 0.80
CA TYR A 354 -11.36 -16.06 0.09
C TYR A 354 -11.57 -16.52 -1.35
N PHE A 355 -10.62 -17.23 -1.95
CA PHE A 355 -10.74 -17.74 -3.34
C PHE A 355 -10.89 -19.27 -3.45
N THR A 356 -11.12 -19.96 -2.33
CA THR A 356 -11.38 -21.40 -2.23
C THR A 356 -12.61 -21.68 -1.38
N LYS A 357 -13.78 -21.25 -1.87
CA LYS A 357 -15.10 -21.76 -1.49
C LYS A 357 -16.13 -21.52 -2.57
#